data_AF-A0A3M7HNU4-F1
#
_entry.id   AF-A0A3M7HNU4-F1
#
_cell.length_a   1.000
_cell.length_b   1.000
_cell.length_c   1.000
_cell.angle_alpha   90.00
_cell.angle_beta   90.00
_cell.angle_gamma   90.00
#
_symmetry.space_group_name_H-M   'P 1'
#
loop_
_entity.id
_entity.type
_entity.pdbx_description
1 polymer ?
#
loop_
_entity_poly.entity_id
_entity_poly.type
_entity_poly.pdbx_seq_one_letter_code
_entity_poly.pdbx_strand_id
1 'polypeptide(L)'
;MAQRVARTTFFDLPQEVRDIIYTHWPKTAWIDVTQSYPDNTQTVNREHDKSVLQPNISRVSHRMREESLAVFYGKNKFLIDLRGWKHTEYPEDWTALTIVTRWLHAIGDENAARLRHLSFVSHSFSLHIAISYEDENPKIAMKLRPFDGQPKLAKNVPSGYSMEVAHGFAAQGMRWMLDEIEYSRRAGARRLTAADVVEICRGVERIRPFLCTRRSLGYRRAVLPSGDPGMWPPATSHLKKCHVCGDQDVDCAKR
;
A
#
# COMPACT_ATOMS: atom_id res chain seq x y z
N MET A 1 -21.82 42.76 36.96
CA MET A 1 -22.38 41.58 36.28
C MET A 1 -21.28 40.97 35.43
N ALA A 2 -20.80 39.76 35.77
CA ALA A 2 -19.78 39.09 34.97
C ALA A 2 -20.43 38.51 33.70
N GLN A 3 -20.07 39.01 32.52
CA GLN A 3 -20.38 38.37 31.26
C GLN A 3 -19.82 36.95 31.28
N ARG A 4 -20.69 35.95 31.33
CA ARG A 4 -20.31 34.57 31.04
C ARG A 4 -19.91 34.53 29.57
N VAL A 5 -18.61 34.56 29.28
CA VAL A 5 -18.09 34.23 27.96
C VAL A 5 -18.54 32.80 27.67
N ALA A 6 -19.47 32.63 26.73
CA ALA A 6 -19.85 31.31 26.28
C ALA A 6 -18.58 30.63 25.76
N ARG A 7 -18.19 29.51 26.39
CA ARG A 7 -17.03 28.74 25.94
C ARG A 7 -17.38 28.10 24.61
N THR A 8 -17.02 28.77 23.52
CA THR A 8 -17.04 28.17 22.19
C THR A 8 -16.00 27.06 22.14
N THR A 9 -16.45 25.90 21.70
CA THR A 9 -15.65 24.71 21.45
C THR A 9 -15.47 24.53 19.95
N PHE A 10 -14.46 23.73 19.57
CA PHE A 10 -14.21 23.42 18.17
C PHE A 10 -15.43 22.80 17.46
N PHE A 11 -16.28 22.05 18.18
CA PHE A 11 -17.47 21.41 17.63
C PHE A 11 -18.69 22.32 17.49
N ASP A 12 -18.60 23.56 17.99
CA ASP A 12 -19.63 24.59 17.76
C ASP A 12 -19.48 25.26 16.39
N LEU A 13 -18.34 25.06 15.71
CA LEU A 13 -18.16 25.45 14.31
C LEU A 13 -19.05 24.58 13.40
N PRO A 14 -19.58 25.07 12.27
CA PRO A 14 -20.19 24.22 11.25
C PRO A 14 -19.22 23.16 10.70
N GLN A 15 -19.74 22.05 10.18
CA GLN A 15 -18.89 20.95 9.71
C GLN A 15 -17.98 21.37 8.56
N GLU A 16 -18.49 22.19 7.65
CA GLU A 16 -17.77 22.69 6.48
C GLU A 16 -16.53 23.49 6.91
N VAL A 17 -16.63 24.25 8.00
CA VAL A 17 -15.50 24.99 8.57
C VAL A 17 -14.50 24.04 9.23
N ARG A 18 -14.97 23.02 9.95
CA ARG A 18 -14.10 22.00 10.54
C ARG A 18 -13.36 21.21 9.46
N ASP A 19 -14.03 20.87 8.36
CA ASP A 19 -13.44 20.19 7.20
C ASP A 19 -12.28 21.00 6.60
N ILE A 20 -12.47 22.31 6.43
CA ILE A 20 -11.37 23.21 6.01
C ILE A 20 -10.22 23.15 7.01
N ILE A 21 -10.48 23.18 8.31
CA ILE A 21 -9.43 23.09 9.34
C ILE A 21 -8.68 21.75 9.24
N TYR A 22 -9.40 20.64 9.09
CA TYR A 22 -8.78 19.32 8.92
C TYR A 22 -7.89 19.24 7.66
N THR A 23 -8.28 19.89 6.56
CA THR A 23 -7.42 19.93 5.35
C THR A 23 -6.09 20.64 5.58
N HIS A 24 -6.01 21.52 6.57
CA HIS A 24 -4.77 22.26 6.91
C HIS A 24 -3.87 21.50 7.88
N TRP A 25 -4.32 20.34 8.39
CA TRP A 25 -3.46 19.53 9.25
C TRP A 25 -2.22 19.03 8.51
N PRO A 26 -1.09 18.87 9.23
CA PRO A 26 0.16 18.43 8.63
C PRO A 26 -0.02 17.17 7.79
N LYS A 27 0.53 17.21 6.57
CA LYS A 27 0.58 16.03 5.70
C LYS A 27 1.83 15.24 6.04
N THR A 28 1.68 13.95 6.31
CA THR A 28 2.81 13.04 6.34
C THR A 28 3.20 12.71 4.90
N ALA A 29 4.46 12.90 4.54
CA ALA A 29 4.93 12.65 3.17
C ALA A 29 4.68 11.20 2.73
N TRP A 30 4.99 10.25 3.62
CA TRP A 30 4.76 8.81 3.47
C TRP A 30 4.56 8.17 4.85
N ILE A 31 3.53 7.33 4.98
CA ILE A 31 3.31 6.48 6.16
C ILE A 31 3.73 5.07 5.76
N ASP A 32 4.89 4.64 6.25
CA ASP A 32 5.40 3.30 5.97
C ASP A 32 4.72 2.27 6.88
N VAL A 33 3.82 1.49 6.28
CA VAL A 33 3.01 0.49 6.99
C VAL A 33 3.89 -0.65 7.50
N THR A 34 4.92 -1.02 6.75
CA THR A 34 5.84 -2.13 7.04
C THR A 34 6.89 -1.80 8.09
N GLN A 35 7.25 -0.52 8.23
CA GLN A 35 8.17 -0.03 9.26
C GLN A 35 7.45 0.41 10.55
N SER A 36 6.14 0.30 10.58
CA SER A 36 5.35 0.75 11.72
C SER A 36 5.28 -0.30 12.82
N TYR A 37 5.51 0.09 14.06
CA TYR A 37 5.54 -0.80 15.21
C TYR A 37 4.16 -1.39 15.58
N PRO A 38 4.05 -2.72 15.81
CA PRO A 38 2.78 -3.36 16.18
C PRO A 38 2.35 -3.16 17.66
N ASP A 39 3.27 -3.11 18.64
CA ASP A 39 2.93 -3.21 20.07
C ASP A 39 3.01 -1.91 20.87
N ASN A 40 2.07 -0.98 20.71
CA ASN A 40 2.11 0.32 21.42
C ASN A 40 1.87 0.25 22.95
N THR A 41 2.88 -0.12 23.74
CA THR A 41 2.85 -0.08 25.22
C THR A 41 3.84 0.87 25.88
N GLN A 42 4.55 1.76 25.17
CA GLN A 42 5.51 2.67 25.82
C GLN A 42 5.27 4.17 25.61
N THR A 43 4.68 4.74 26.66
CA THR A 43 4.40 6.14 26.99
C THR A 43 5.63 7.03 27.29
N VAL A 44 6.82 6.87 26.68
CA VAL A 44 8.01 7.59 27.20
C VAL A 44 8.70 8.56 26.23
N ASN A 45 8.71 8.36 24.90
CA ASN A 45 9.38 9.30 23.99
C ASN A 45 8.50 9.70 22.80
N ARG A 46 7.85 10.87 22.93
CA ARG A 46 6.89 11.46 21.96
C ARG A 46 7.46 11.80 20.58
N GLU A 47 8.78 11.73 20.38
CA GLU A 47 9.43 12.22 19.16
C GLU A 47 9.59 11.16 18.06
N HIS A 48 9.42 9.87 18.38
CA HIS A 48 9.66 8.76 17.43
C HIS A 48 8.51 7.73 17.40
N ASP A 49 7.28 8.21 17.45
CA ASP A 49 6.08 7.38 17.38
C ASP A 49 5.81 6.92 15.92
N LYS A 50 6.58 5.93 15.46
CA LYS A 50 6.44 5.31 14.12
C LYS A 50 5.57 4.06 14.21
N SER A 51 4.33 4.21 14.63
CA SER A 51 3.30 3.21 14.32
C SER A 51 2.34 3.82 13.31
N VAL A 52 1.60 3.03 12.53
CA VAL A 52 0.48 3.55 11.69
C VAL A 52 -0.69 3.93 12.60
N LEU A 53 -0.40 4.63 13.70
CA LEU A 53 -1.39 5.09 14.63
C LEU A 53 -2.10 6.24 13.95
N GLN A 54 -3.40 6.08 13.96
CA GLN A 54 -4.34 7.18 13.78
C GLN A 54 -3.86 8.39 14.59
N PRO A 55 -4.02 9.62 14.06
CA PRO A 55 -3.51 10.82 14.70
C PRO A 55 -4.08 10.93 16.12
N ASN A 56 -3.27 11.33 17.11
CA ASN A 56 -3.66 11.37 18.52
C ASN A 56 -4.98 12.11 18.78
N ILE A 57 -5.28 13.13 17.96
CA ILE A 57 -6.52 13.88 18.01
C ILE A 57 -7.77 13.01 17.80
N SER A 58 -7.66 11.89 17.07
CA SER A 58 -8.74 10.90 16.89
C SER A 58 -9.17 10.20 18.18
N ARG A 59 -8.46 10.43 19.30
CA ARG A 59 -8.78 9.88 20.63
C ARG A 59 -9.59 10.85 21.49
N VAL A 60 -9.82 12.08 21.05
CA VAL A 60 -10.45 13.14 21.86
C VAL A 60 -11.94 12.92 22.04
N SER A 61 -12.65 12.54 20.98
CA SER A 61 -14.09 12.22 21.02
C SER A 61 -14.46 11.34 19.83
N HIS A 62 -15.63 10.68 19.88
CA HIS A 62 -16.14 9.91 18.74
C HIS A 62 -16.30 10.76 17.48
N ARG A 63 -16.86 11.97 17.62
CA ARG A 63 -16.99 12.92 16.51
C ARG A 63 -15.64 13.35 15.96
N MET A 64 -14.67 13.65 16.83
CA MET A 64 -13.30 13.95 16.37
C MET A 64 -12.72 12.78 15.59
N ARG A 65 -12.89 11.56 16.11
CA ARG A 65 -12.40 10.33 15.48
C ARG A 65 -12.97 10.16 14.07
N GLU A 66 -14.28 10.24 13.92
CA GLU A 66 -14.94 10.07 12.62
C GLU A 66 -14.46 11.07 11.58
N GLU A 67 -14.44 12.36 11.94
CA GLU A 67 -14.07 13.45 11.03
C GLU A 67 -12.57 13.46 10.74
N SER A 68 -11.71 13.29 11.76
CA SER A 68 -10.25 13.29 11.59
C SER A 68 -9.73 12.12 10.77
N LEU A 69 -10.31 10.92 10.95
CA LEU A 69 -9.88 9.72 10.24
C LEU A 69 -10.26 9.75 8.77
N ALA A 70 -11.43 10.32 8.44
CA ALA A 70 -11.83 10.55 7.05
C ALA A 70 -10.77 11.35 6.29
N VAL A 71 -10.27 12.43 6.90
CA VAL A 71 -9.20 13.25 6.31
C VAL A 71 -7.85 12.54 6.33
N PHE A 72 -7.49 11.87 7.41
CA PHE A 72 -6.21 11.19 7.55
C PHE A 72 -5.98 10.11 6.47
N TYR A 73 -6.93 9.18 6.31
CA TYR A 73 -6.82 8.12 5.30
C TYR A 73 -7.01 8.65 3.88
N GLY A 74 -7.78 9.72 3.71
CA GLY A 74 -8.03 10.36 2.41
C GLY A 74 -6.86 11.19 1.88
N LYS A 75 -6.09 11.83 2.75
CA LYS A 75 -5.05 12.80 2.36
C LYS A 75 -3.64 12.22 2.32
N ASN A 76 -3.34 11.26 3.18
CA ASN A 76 -1.98 10.74 3.34
C ASN A 76 -1.64 9.66 2.30
N LYS A 77 -0.34 9.45 2.10
CA LYS A 77 0.18 8.39 1.24
C LYS A 77 0.69 7.24 2.10
N PHE A 78 0.19 6.03 1.84
CA PHE A 78 0.58 4.84 2.57
C PHE A 78 1.58 4.04 1.72
N LEU A 79 2.78 3.88 2.25
CA LEU A 79 3.88 3.14 1.65
C LEU A 79 3.89 1.71 2.19
N ILE A 80 4.00 0.75 1.28
CA ILE A 80 4.12 -0.67 1.55
C ILE A 80 5.47 -1.10 0.97
N ASP A 81 6.43 -1.39 1.84
CA ASP A 81 7.76 -1.81 1.43
C ASP A 81 7.81 -3.33 1.21
N LEU A 82 7.96 -3.73 -0.05
CA LEU A 82 8.04 -5.12 -0.48
C LEU A 82 9.47 -5.67 -0.47
N ARG A 83 10.44 -4.90 0.03
CA ARG A 83 11.86 -5.30 0.13
C ARG A 83 12.15 -6.21 1.33
N GLY A 84 11.12 -6.58 2.08
CA GLY A 84 11.24 -7.37 3.31
C GLY A 84 11.81 -6.59 4.50
N TRP A 85 12.05 -5.28 4.33
CA TRP A 85 12.47 -4.41 5.43
C TRP A 85 11.24 -4.07 6.26
N LYS A 86 11.17 -4.62 7.48
CA LYS A 86 10.10 -4.39 8.45
C LYS A 86 10.69 -4.09 9.83
N HIS A 87 9.89 -3.53 10.72
CA HIS A 87 10.30 -3.33 12.12
C HIS A 87 10.70 -4.66 12.76
N THR A 88 11.71 -4.66 13.64
CA THR A 88 12.23 -5.85 14.36
C THR A 88 11.22 -6.54 15.27
N GLU A 89 10.04 -5.93 15.45
CA GLU A 89 8.99 -6.45 16.31
C GLU A 89 7.90 -7.21 15.57
N TYR A 90 7.91 -7.12 14.25
CA TYR A 90 7.09 -8.03 13.49
C TYR A 90 7.70 -9.44 13.58
N PRO A 91 6.86 -10.48 13.78
CA PRO A 91 7.31 -11.86 13.70
C PRO A 91 8.08 -12.12 12.41
N GLU A 92 9.17 -12.89 12.49
CA GLU A 92 10.10 -13.11 11.37
C GLU A 92 9.39 -13.68 10.13
N ASP A 93 8.40 -14.54 10.33
CA ASP A 93 7.59 -15.19 9.29
C ASP A 93 6.60 -14.25 8.59
N TRP A 94 6.35 -13.04 9.13
CA TRP A 94 5.39 -12.11 8.52
C TRP A 94 5.95 -11.45 7.26
N THR A 95 5.24 -11.63 6.16
CA THR A 95 5.54 -10.93 4.90
C THR A 95 4.98 -9.50 4.90
N ALA A 96 5.43 -8.66 3.97
CA ALA A 96 4.84 -7.33 3.76
C ALA A 96 3.33 -7.41 3.51
N LEU A 97 2.88 -8.44 2.78
CA LEU A 97 1.46 -8.74 2.56
C LEU A 97 0.74 -9.08 3.88
N THR A 98 1.38 -9.85 4.76
CA THR A 98 0.79 -10.20 6.07
C THR A 98 0.60 -8.96 6.94
N ILE A 99 1.62 -8.09 6.98
CA ILE A 99 1.57 -6.83 7.73
C ILE A 99 0.45 -5.93 7.21
N VAL A 100 0.38 -5.70 5.89
CA VAL A 100 -0.65 -4.82 5.32
C VAL A 100 -2.05 -5.40 5.49
N THR A 101 -2.25 -6.71 5.33
CA THR A 101 -3.56 -7.34 5.56
C THR A 101 -4.02 -7.19 7.00
N ARG A 102 -3.12 -7.40 7.98
CA ARG A 102 -3.45 -7.21 9.40
C ARG A 102 -3.74 -5.76 9.73
N TRP A 103 -2.96 -4.83 9.16
CA TRP A 103 -3.21 -3.40 9.30
C TRP A 103 -4.58 -2.99 8.72
N LEU A 104 -4.93 -3.45 7.53
CA LEU A 104 -6.23 -3.17 6.89
C LEU A 104 -7.40 -3.69 7.74
N HIS A 105 -7.27 -4.88 8.33
CA HIS A 105 -8.26 -5.39 9.28
C HIS A 105 -8.34 -4.53 10.55
N ALA A 106 -7.20 -4.08 11.09
CA ALA A 106 -7.16 -3.30 12.31
C ALA A 106 -7.77 -1.89 12.15
N ILE A 107 -7.62 -1.26 10.98
CA ILE A 107 -8.24 0.06 10.73
C ILE A 107 -9.73 -0.05 10.39
N GLY A 108 -10.20 -1.22 9.95
CA GLY A 108 -11.59 -1.50 9.59
C GLY A 108 -11.98 -1.04 8.18
N ASP A 109 -13.05 -1.64 7.65
CA ASP A 109 -13.51 -1.44 6.27
C ASP A 109 -13.79 0.03 5.92
N GLU A 110 -14.38 0.78 6.84
CA GLU A 110 -14.70 2.20 6.61
C GLU A 110 -13.43 3.03 6.35
N ASN A 111 -12.36 2.77 7.12
CA ASN A 111 -11.09 3.46 6.96
C ASN A 111 -10.29 2.95 5.75
N ALA A 112 -10.37 1.65 5.46
CA ALA A 112 -9.81 1.10 4.23
C ALA A 112 -10.46 1.74 2.98
N ALA A 113 -11.79 1.93 3.00
CA ALA A 113 -12.54 2.59 1.93
C ALA A 113 -12.14 4.07 1.74
N ARG A 114 -11.58 4.70 2.77
CA ARG A 114 -11.10 6.09 2.76
C ARG A 114 -9.68 6.22 2.20
N LEU A 115 -8.93 5.13 2.00
CA LEU A 115 -7.60 5.19 1.40
C LEU A 115 -7.67 5.77 -0.03
N ARG A 116 -6.77 6.70 -0.32
CA ARG A 116 -6.69 7.34 -1.66
C ARG A 116 -5.35 7.16 -2.34
N HIS A 117 -4.28 6.93 -1.58
CA HIS A 117 -2.93 6.86 -2.13
C HIS A 117 -2.15 5.69 -1.52
N LEU A 118 -1.92 4.66 -2.33
CA LEU A 118 -1.10 3.51 -1.98
C LEU A 118 0.17 3.55 -2.81
N SER A 119 1.29 3.18 -2.22
CA SER A 119 2.53 3.02 -2.97
C SER A 119 3.27 1.80 -2.51
N PHE A 120 3.75 1.05 -3.48
CA PHE A 120 4.48 -0.18 -3.30
C PHE A 120 5.89 0.05 -3.80
N VAL A 121 6.88 -0.31 -2.99
CA VAL A 121 8.28 -0.21 -3.36
C VAL A 121 8.89 -1.59 -3.26
N SER A 122 9.48 -2.05 -4.36
CA SER A 122 10.29 -3.28 -4.37
C SER A 122 11.77 -2.92 -4.59
N HIS A 123 12.61 -3.93 -4.80
CA HIS A 123 14.01 -3.69 -5.19
C HIS A 123 14.20 -3.24 -6.64
N SER A 124 13.19 -3.39 -7.49
CA SER A 124 13.34 -3.25 -8.95
C SER A 124 12.31 -2.31 -9.56
N PHE A 125 11.24 -1.96 -8.84
CA PHE A 125 10.20 -1.07 -9.31
C PHE A 125 9.48 -0.39 -8.15
N SER A 126 8.77 0.70 -8.46
CA SER A 126 7.69 1.24 -7.64
C SER A 126 6.35 1.20 -8.38
N LEU A 127 5.27 0.96 -7.65
CA LEU A 127 3.90 1.07 -8.16
C LEU A 127 3.15 2.06 -7.28
N HIS A 128 2.63 3.12 -7.88
CA HIS A 128 1.81 4.11 -7.20
C HIS A 128 0.37 3.96 -7.66
N ILE A 129 -0.56 3.87 -6.71
CA ILE A 129 -1.99 3.76 -6.95
C ILE A 129 -2.68 4.96 -6.33
N ALA A 130 -3.52 5.62 -7.12
CA ALA A 130 -4.38 6.70 -6.69
C ALA A 130 -5.83 6.31 -6.92
N ILE A 131 -6.65 6.37 -5.89
CA ILE A 131 -8.07 6.05 -5.93
C ILE A 131 -8.84 7.37 -5.82
N SER A 132 -9.70 7.65 -6.80
CA SER A 132 -10.67 8.74 -6.77
C SER A 132 -12.08 8.17 -6.86
N TYR A 133 -13.07 9.01 -6.59
CA TYR A 133 -14.48 8.65 -6.70
C TYR A 133 -15.17 9.68 -7.59
N GLU A 134 -15.73 9.22 -8.71
CA GLU A 134 -16.53 10.00 -9.66
C GLU A 134 -17.97 9.46 -9.60
N ASP A 135 -18.94 10.28 -9.17
CA ASP A 135 -20.34 9.87 -8.96
C ASP A 135 -20.49 8.62 -8.07
N GLU A 136 -19.78 8.60 -6.94
CA GLU A 136 -19.64 7.45 -6.03
C GLU A 136 -18.97 6.21 -6.63
N ASN A 137 -18.53 6.20 -7.89
CA ASN A 137 -17.81 5.06 -8.48
C ASN A 137 -16.31 5.18 -8.29
N PRO A 138 -15.61 4.10 -7.88
CA PRO A 138 -14.16 4.15 -7.75
C PRO A 138 -13.50 4.22 -9.13
N LYS A 139 -12.46 5.05 -9.22
CA LYS A 139 -11.56 5.14 -10.35
C LYS A 139 -10.14 5.03 -9.83
N ILE A 140 -9.42 4.03 -10.29
CA ILE A 140 -8.11 3.67 -9.79
C ILE A 140 -7.10 4.03 -10.87
N ALA A 141 -6.32 5.08 -10.66
CA ALA A 141 -5.16 5.38 -11.48
C ALA A 141 -3.93 4.64 -10.95
N MET A 142 -3.04 4.21 -11.84
CA MET A 142 -1.78 3.59 -11.45
C MET A 142 -0.59 4.11 -12.24
N LYS A 143 0.59 4.05 -11.63
CA LYS A 143 1.87 4.35 -12.26
C LYS A 143 2.93 3.35 -11.81
N LEU A 144 3.25 2.40 -12.68
CA LEU A 144 4.36 1.48 -12.51
C LEU A 144 5.64 2.12 -13.05
N ARG A 145 6.72 2.13 -12.27
CA ARG A 145 8.02 2.66 -12.68
C ARG A 145 9.13 1.64 -12.40
N PRO A 146 9.96 1.29 -13.39
CA PRO A 146 11.21 0.58 -13.11
C PRO A 146 12.15 1.47 -12.30
N PHE A 147 13.04 0.88 -11.53
CA PHE A 147 14.24 1.57 -11.04
C PHE A 147 15.34 1.49 -12.10
N ASP A 148 16.08 2.59 -12.25
CA ASP A 148 17.06 2.76 -13.33
C ASP A 148 18.10 1.63 -13.32
N GLY A 149 18.14 0.88 -14.41
CA GLY A 149 19.10 -0.21 -14.61
C GLY A 149 18.80 -1.03 -15.86
N GLN A 150 19.84 -1.43 -16.57
CA GLN A 150 19.79 -2.44 -17.63
C GLN A 150 20.11 -3.80 -16.99
N PRO A 151 19.11 -4.62 -16.60
CA PRO A 151 19.37 -5.86 -15.89
C PRO A 151 19.99 -6.89 -16.82
N LYS A 152 20.87 -7.75 -16.27
CA LYS A 152 21.29 -8.97 -16.97
C LYS A 152 20.07 -9.86 -17.21
N LEU A 153 19.94 -10.41 -18.42
CA LEU A 153 18.92 -11.40 -18.75
C LEU A 153 19.37 -12.81 -18.33
N ALA A 154 18.44 -13.65 -17.90
CA ALA A 154 18.72 -15.06 -17.66
C ALA A 154 18.87 -15.84 -18.98
N LYS A 155 19.64 -16.94 -18.97
CA LYS A 155 19.99 -17.71 -20.18
C LYS A 155 18.81 -18.24 -21.02
N ASN A 156 17.65 -18.46 -20.39
CA ASN A 156 16.48 -19.09 -21.02
C ASN A 156 15.32 -18.11 -21.23
N VAL A 157 15.64 -16.83 -21.33
CA VAL A 157 14.66 -15.79 -21.59
C VAL A 157 14.34 -15.78 -23.10
N PRO A 158 13.06 -15.63 -23.50
CA PRO A 158 12.70 -15.57 -24.91
C PRO A 158 13.44 -14.46 -25.65
N SER A 159 13.70 -14.68 -26.94
CA SER A 159 14.27 -13.65 -27.81
C SER A 159 13.38 -12.39 -27.80
N GLY A 160 13.99 -11.21 -27.71
CA GLY A 160 13.29 -9.93 -27.64
C GLY A 160 12.67 -9.58 -26.29
N TYR A 161 12.77 -10.45 -25.27
CA TYR A 161 12.31 -10.09 -23.93
C TYR A 161 13.30 -9.15 -23.23
N SER A 162 12.78 -8.05 -22.71
CA SER A 162 13.55 -6.99 -22.06
C SER A 162 12.84 -6.50 -20.80
N MET A 163 13.48 -5.56 -20.09
CA MET A 163 12.86 -4.91 -18.94
C MET A 163 11.62 -4.10 -19.37
N GLU A 164 11.67 -3.44 -20.53
CA GLU A 164 10.51 -2.72 -21.08
C GLU A 164 9.35 -3.68 -21.37
N VAL A 165 9.63 -4.84 -21.98
CA VAL A 165 8.60 -5.86 -22.26
C VAL A 165 7.99 -6.40 -20.97
N ALA A 166 8.83 -6.78 -20.00
CA ALA A 166 8.37 -7.27 -18.70
C ALA A 166 7.49 -6.24 -17.97
N HIS A 167 7.92 -4.98 -17.95
CA HIS A 167 7.14 -3.88 -17.37
C HIS A 167 5.84 -3.61 -18.12
N GLY A 168 5.86 -3.66 -19.46
CA GLY A 168 4.67 -3.48 -20.28
C GLY A 168 3.61 -4.54 -19.97
N PHE A 169 4.01 -5.81 -19.92
CA PHE A 169 3.10 -6.90 -19.55
C PHE A 169 2.62 -6.83 -18.09
N ALA A 170 3.52 -6.53 -17.15
CA ALA A 170 3.12 -6.35 -15.76
C ALA A 170 2.13 -5.18 -15.58
N ALA A 171 2.36 -4.05 -16.27
CA ALA A 171 1.44 -2.93 -16.27
C ALA A 171 0.08 -3.30 -16.86
N GLN A 172 0.04 -3.97 -18.02
CA GLN A 172 -1.22 -4.40 -18.63
C GLN A 172 -2.03 -5.31 -17.70
N GLY A 173 -1.40 -6.31 -17.08
CA GLY A 173 -2.16 -7.21 -16.20
C GLY A 173 -2.53 -6.59 -14.86
N MET A 174 -1.71 -5.67 -14.33
CA MET A 174 -2.13 -4.85 -13.19
C MET A 174 -3.34 -3.99 -13.55
N ARG A 175 -3.37 -3.37 -14.73
CA ARG A 175 -4.52 -2.58 -15.19
C ARG A 175 -5.78 -3.45 -15.24
N TRP A 176 -5.66 -4.63 -15.86
CA TRP A 176 -6.75 -5.59 -15.94
C TRP A 176 -7.32 -5.95 -14.56
N MET A 177 -6.46 -6.27 -13.59
CA MET A 177 -6.91 -6.58 -12.22
C MET A 177 -7.59 -5.40 -11.54
N LEU A 178 -7.12 -4.16 -11.78
CA LEU A 178 -7.75 -2.96 -11.24
C LEU A 178 -9.09 -2.65 -11.93
N ASP A 179 -9.22 -2.91 -13.23
CA ASP A 179 -10.48 -2.77 -13.97
C ASP A 179 -11.55 -3.73 -13.46
N GLU A 180 -11.17 -4.97 -13.13
CA GLU A 180 -12.09 -5.94 -12.50
C GLU A 180 -12.60 -5.45 -11.14
N ILE A 181 -11.72 -4.87 -10.31
CA ILE A 181 -12.12 -4.26 -9.04
C ILE A 181 -13.09 -3.10 -9.29
N GLU A 182 -12.77 -2.17 -10.20
CA GLU A 182 -13.66 -1.06 -10.55
C GLU A 182 -15.01 -1.54 -11.07
N TYR A 183 -15.01 -2.54 -11.97
CA TYR A 183 -16.21 -3.11 -12.56
C TYR A 183 -17.11 -3.76 -11.50
N SER A 184 -16.55 -4.58 -10.62
CA SER A 184 -17.30 -5.23 -9.54
C SER A 184 -17.99 -4.23 -8.60
N ARG A 185 -17.39 -3.04 -8.41
CA ARG A 185 -17.93 -1.99 -7.52
C ARG A 185 -18.95 -1.09 -8.19
N ARG A 186 -18.89 -0.91 -9.51
CA ARG A 186 -19.96 -0.26 -10.28
C ARG A 186 -21.25 -1.07 -10.25
N ALA A 187 -21.15 -2.40 -10.24
CA ALA A 187 -22.30 -3.30 -10.16
C ALA A 187 -22.83 -3.52 -8.73
N GLY A 188 -22.15 -3.03 -7.69
CA GLY A 188 -22.41 -3.41 -6.30
C GLY A 188 -22.15 -2.30 -5.27
N ALA A 189 -21.42 -2.65 -4.20
CA ALA A 189 -21.06 -1.71 -3.14
C ALA A 189 -20.11 -0.63 -3.69
N ARG A 190 -20.64 0.56 -3.92
CA ARG A 190 -20.02 1.71 -4.62
C ARG A 190 -18.64 2.14 -4.08
N ARG A 191 -18.15 1.57 -2.98
CA ARG A 191 -16.84 1.91 -2.39
C ARG A 191 -15.92 0.71 -2.28
N LEU A 192 -14.61 0.97 -2.38
CA LEU A 192 -13.61 -0.04 -2.10
C LEU A 192 -13.72 -0.50 -0.64
N THR A 193 -13.45 -1.78 -0.42
CA THR A 193 -13.44 -2.47 0.86
C THR A 193 -12.01 -2.81 1.26
N ALA A 194 -11.77 -3.25 2.51
CA ALA A 194 -10.46 -3.75 2.89
C ALA A 194 -10.03 -4.93 2.00
N ALA A 195 -10.97 -5.79 1.60
CA ALA A 195 -10.72 -6.91 0.70
C ALA A 195 -10.18 -6.46 -0.67
N ASP A 196 -10.75 -5.40 -1.27
CA ASP A 196 -10.25 -4.88 -2.55
C ASP A 196 -8.81 -4.37 -2.44
N VAL A 197 -8.50 -3.68 -1.34
CA VAL A 197 -7.14 -3.20 -1.09
C VAL A 197 -6.16 -4.35 -0.89
N VAL A 198 -6.59 -5.44 -0.23
CA VAL A 198 -5.80 -6.67 -0.13
C VAL A 198 -5.59 -7.32 -1.51
N GLU A 199 -6.60 -7.36 -2.37
CA GLU A 199 -6.47 -7.87 -3.74
C GLU A 199 -5.48 -7.05 -4.56
N ILE A 200 -5.49 -5.72 -4.43
CA ILE A 200 -4.47 -4.85 -5.02
C ILE A 200 -3.08 -5.29 -4.55
N CYS A 201 -2.88 -5.46 -3.24
CA CYS A 201 -1.59 -5.88 -2.67
C CYS A 201 -1.14 -7.25 -3.20
N ARG A 202 -2.07 -8.21 -3.32
CA ARG A 202 -1.82 -9.54 -3.90
C ARG A 202 -1.41 -9.44 -5.37
N GLY A 203 -2.04 -8.55 -6.14
CA GLY A 203 -1.64 -8.27 -7.52
C GLY A 203 -0.20 -7.79 -7.63
N VAL A 204 0.23 -6.87 -6.74
CA VAL A 204 1.62 -6.37 -6.72
C VAL A 204 2.61 -7.47 -6.35
N GLU A 205 2.30 -8.27 -5.32
CA GLU A 205 3.11 -9.43 -4.95
C GLU A 205 3.23 -10.45 -6.08
N ARG A 206 2.15 -10.64 -6.86
CA ARG A 206 2.15 -11.55 -8.01
C ARG A 206 3.11 -11.11 -9.11
N ILE A 207 3.20 -9.82 -9.41
CA ILE A 207 4.13 -9.32 -10.46
C ILE A 207 5.59 -9.24 -9.97
N ARG A 208 5.83 -9.21 -8.65
CA ARG A 208 7.15 -9.00 -8.03
C ARG A 208 8.25 -9.91 -8.57
N PRO A 209 8.07 -11.25 -8.69
CA PRO A 209 9.12 -12.15 -9.16
C PRO A 209 9.49 -11.93 -10.63
N PHE A 210 8.55 -11.48 -11.45
CA PHE A 210 8.73 -11.30 -12.90
C PHE A 210 9.50 -10.02 -13.24
N LEU A 211 9.46 -9.04 -12.34
CA LEU A 211 10.20 -7.78 -12.45
C LEU A 211 11.51 -7.81 -11.64
N CYS A 212 11.87 -8.95 -11.06
CA CYS A 212 13.06 -9.06 -10.23
C CYS A 212 14.35 -8.97 -11.05
N THR A 213 15.16 -7.96 -10.75
CA THR A 213 16.44 -7.71 -11.43
C THR A 213 17.67 -8.12 -10.62
N ARG A 214 17.51 -8.48 -9.33
CA ARG A 214 18.62 -8.75 -8.39
C ARG A 214 19.47 -9.97 -8.74
N ARG A 215 18.87 -11.01 -9.35
CA ARG A 215 19.60 -12.17 -9.89
C ARG A 215 19.85 -12.01 -11.39
N SER A 216 18.79 -11.74 -12.11
CA SER A 216 18.71 -11.49 -13.55
C SER A 216 17.23 -11.43 -13.91
N LEU A 217 16.84 -10.60 -14.88
CA LEU A 217 15.48 -10.63 -15.40
C LEU A 217 15.18 -12.02 -16.01
N GLY A 218 14.02 -12.60 -15.69
CA GLY A 218 13.67 -13.95 -16.13
C GLY A 218 14.32 -15.10 -15.34
N TYR A 219 14.95 -14.81 -14.20
CA TYR A 219 15.55 -15.83 -13.33
C TYR A 219 14.52 -16.93 -13.01
N ARG A 220 14.91 -18.20 -13.21
CA ARG A 220 14.06 -19.39 -12.97
C ARG A 220 12.74 -19.38 -13.76
N ARG A 221 12.78 -18.90 -15.00
CA ARG A 221 11.61 -18.80 -15.90
C ARG A 221 10.51 -17.88 -15.37
N ALA A 222 10.85 -16.93 -14.49
CA ALA A 222 9.95 -15.85 -14.10
C ALA A 222 9.86 -14.82 -15.25
N VAL A 223 9.14 -15.20 -16.31
CA VAL A 223 8.92 -14.41 -17.53
C VAL A 223 7.42 -14.27 -17.71
N LEU A 224 6.95 -13.05 -17.99
CA LEU A 224 5.55 -12.82 -18.36
C LEU A 224 5.39 -13.07 -19.86
N PRO A 225 4.50 -13.98 -20.29
CA PRO A 225 4.28 -14.23 -21.70
C PRO A 225 3.42 -13.15 -22.36
N SER A 226 2.59 -12.47 -21.58
CA SER A 226 1.65 -11.45 -22.05
C SER A 226 1.15 -10.59 -20.88
N GLY A 227 0.40 -9.54 -21.21
CA GLY A 227 -0.32 -8.72 -20.23
C GLY A 227 -1.55 -9.37 -19.61
N ASP A 228 -1.94 -10.58 -20.02
CA ASP A 228 -3.12 -11.28 -19.49
C ASP A 228 -2.77 -12.05 -18.20
N PRO A 229 -3.34 -11.69 -17.03
CA PRO A 229 -3.10 -12.39 -15.78
C PRO A 229 -3.50 -13.87 -15.78
N GLY A 230 -4.41 -14.30 -16.65
CA GLY A 230 -4.80 -15.70 -16.82
C GLY A 230 -3.68 -16.57 -17.40
N MET A 231 -2.77 -15.96 -18.16
CA MET A 231 -1.64 -16.63 -18.81
C MET A 231 -0.34 -16.55 -18.00
N TRP A 232 -0.34 -15.85 -16.86
CA TRP A 232 0.85 -15.68 -16.05
C TRP A 232 1.24 -16.99 -15.37
N PRO A 233 2.47 -17.49 -15.61
CA PRO A 233 2.90 -18.74 -15.02
C PRO A 233 3.07 -18.61 -13.50
N PRO A 234 3.10 -19.72 -12.75
CA PRO A 234 3.46 -19.68 -11.35
C PRO A 234 4.94 -19.30 -11.17
N ALA A 235 5.23 -18.35 -10.29
CA ALA A 235 6.60 -17.94 -9.96
C ALA A 235 7.29 -18.83 -8.89
N THR A 236 6.75 -20.01 -8.60
CA THR A 236 7.19 -20.85 -7.46
C THR A 236 8.68 -21.19 -7.46
N SER A 237 9.24 -21.51 -8.62
CA SER A 237 10.67 -21.82 -8.76
C SER A 237 11.57 -20.61 -8.46
N HIS A 238 11.10 -19.41 -8.80
CA HIS A 238 11.77 -18.16 -8.47
C HIS A 238 11.67 -17.89 -6.96
N LEU A 239 10.46 -17.92 -6.40
CA LEU A 239 10.20 -17.67 -4.98
C LEU A 239 10.99 -18.61 -4.07
N LYS A 240 11.13 -19.90 -4.43
CA LYS A 240 11.92 -20.87 -3.64
C LYS A 240 13.44 -20.65 -3.66
N LYS A 241 13.99 -19.84 -4.57
CA LYS A 241 15.43 -19.74 -4.82
C LYS A 241 15.98 -18.31 -4.80
N CYS A 242 15.11 -17.31 -4.88
CA CYS A 242 15.47 -15.91 -4.83
C CYS A 242 15.32 -15.42 -3.39
N HIS A 243 16.41 -15.13 -2.68
CA HIS A 243 16.38 -14.57 -1.32
C HIS A 243 15.78 -13.14 -1.24
N VAL A 244 15.47 -12.53 -2.38
CA VAL A 244 14.90 -11.18 -2.47
C VAL A 244 13.38 -11.24 -2.60
N CYS A 245 12.89 -12.17 -3.44
CA CYS A 245 11.47 -12.30 -3.72
C CYS A 245 10.84 -13.50 -3.00
N GLY A 246 11.66 -14.45 -2.56
CA GLY A 246 11.25 -15.52 -1.67
C GLY A 246 11.30 -15.00 -0.25
N ASP A 247 10.20 -15.13 0.47
CA ASP A 247 10.12 -14.76 1.89
C ASP A 247 10.85 -15.80 2.78
N GLN A 248 11.90 -16.46 2.27
CA GLN A 248 12.72 -17.43 3.00
C GLN A 248 14.00 -16.75 3.49
N ASP A 249 14.14 -16.74 4.82
CA ASP A 249 15.32 -16.35 5.59
C ASP A 249 15.94 -15.01 5.19
N VAL A 250 15.26 -13.93 5.58
CA VAL A 250 15.98 -12.72 5.96
C VAL A 250 16.73 -13.07 7.25
N ASP A 251 17.95 -13.57 7.10
CA ASP A 251 18.89 -13.81 8.18
C ASP A 251 19.22 -12.44 8.82
N CYS A 252 18.36 -11.98 9.74
CA CYS A 252 18.49 -10.73 10.48
C CYS A 252 19.82 -10.65 11.26
N ALA A 253 20.50 -11.79 11.43
CA ALA A 253 21.80 -11.90 12.08
C ALA A 253 23.00 -11.49 11.19
N LYS A 254 22.78 -11.15 9.92
CA LYS A 254 23.83 -10.60 9.04
C LYS A 254 23.49 -9.20 8.55
N ARG A 255 23.45 -8.23 9.47
CA ARG A 255 23.82 -6.82 9.21
C ARG A 255 23.82 -5.98 10.48
#